data_AF-A0A370FJJ9-F1
#
_entry.id   AF-A0A370FJJ9-F1
#
_cell.length_a   1.000
_cell.length_b   1.000
_cell.length_c   1.000
_cell.angle_alpha   90.00
_cell.angle_beta   90.00
_cell.angle_gamma   90.00
#
_symmetry.space_group_name_H-M   'P 1'
#
loop_
_entity.id
_entity.type
_entity.pdbx_description
1 polymer ?
#
loop_
_entity_poly.entity_id
_entity_poly.type
_entity_poly.pdbx_seq_one_letter_code
_entity_poly.pdbx_strand_id
1 'polypeptide(L)'
;MGPGADRGGPAYAALRRRFLDGLPQRRAAILEAADAQGRQQALHRLAGAAGSYGFAALGELARHAEGQTDPAGIRQALDALEAALDGLIAPARDGDTPPWKSAATPPDTTSS
;
A
#
# COMPACT_ATOMS: atom_id res chain seq x y z
N MET A 1 2.42 22.24 -27.86
CA MET A 1 2.98 20.90 -27.59
C MET A 1 3.95 21.02 -26.41
N GLY A 2 3.68 20.28 -25.33
CA GLY A 2 4.60 19.95 -24.21
C GLY A 2 4.80 21.02 -23.10
N PRO A 3 5.08 20.64 -21.82
CA PRO A 3 5.21 19.30 -21.25
C PRO A 3 4.22 19.01 -20.08
N GLY A 4 3.59 17.84 -20.11
CA GLY A 4 2.81 17.30 -18.98
C GLY A 4 3.70 16.49 -18.04
N ALA A 5 4.31 17.14 -17.05
CA ALA A 5 5.19 16.48 -16.09
C ALA A 5 5.12 17.16 -14.71
N ASP A 6 4.03 16.95 -13.97
CA ASP A 6 4.02 16.86 -12.50
C ASP A 6 2.62 16.39 -12.04
N ARG A 7 2.34 15.08 -12.06
CA ARG A 7 1.06 14.53 -11.53
C ARG A 7 1.18 14.02 -10.09
N GLY A 8 2.19 14.45 -9.35
CA GLY A 8 2.44 13.92 -8.02
C GLY A 8 3.56 14.61 -7.26
N GLY A 9 3.60 15.94 -7.31
CA GLY A 9 4.65 16.78 -6.74
C GLY A 9 4.93 16.56 -5.26
N PRO A 10 5.82 17.36 -4.64
CA PRO A 10 6.34 17.11 -3.29
C PRO A 10 5.26 16.92 -2.21
N ALA A 11 4.08 17.52 -2.39
CA ALA A 11 2.92 17.33 -1.53
C ALA A 11 2.35 15.89 -1.57
N TYR A 12 2.28 15.26 -2.74
CA TYR A 12 1.82 13.89 -2.90
C TYR A 12 2.84 12.89 -2.30
N ALA A 13 4.14 13.14 -2.49
CA ALA A 13 5.19 12.35 -1.85
C ALA A 13 5.12 12.39 -0.31
N ALA A 14 4.83 13.57 0.28
CA ALA A 14 4.66 13.72 1.72
C ALA A 14 3.40 13.00 2.25
N LEU A 15 2.28 13.07 1.52
CA LEU A 15 1.07 12.31 1.84
C LEU A 15 1.31 10.80 1.80
N ARG A 16 2.03 10.33 0.79
CA ARG A 16 2.37 8.93 0.61
C ARG A 16 3.30 8.43 1.71
N ARG A 17 4.26 9.25 2.15
CA ARG A 17 5.11 8.97 3.33
C ARG A 17 4.26 8.84 4.60
N ARG A 18 3.36 9.80 4.86
CA ARG A 18 2.46 9.74 6.02
C ARG A 18 1.55 8.52 6.01
N PHE A 19 1.13 8.07 4.82
CA PHE A 19 0.37 6.82 4.69
C PHE A 19 1.21 5.62 5.14
N LEU A 20 2.45 5.50 4.64
CA LEU A 20 3.40 4.44 5.02
C LEU A 20 3.72 4.47 6.52
N ASP A 21 3.98 5.64 7.09
CA ASP A 21 4.26 5.81 8.52
C ASP A 21 3.09 5.31 9.40
N GLY A 22 1.86 5.40 8.90
CA GLY A 22 0.66 4.91 9.58
C GLY A 22 0.29 3.45 9.26
N LEU A 23 0.99 2.76 8.35
CA LEU A 23 0.68 1.36 8.02
C LEU A 23 0.85 0.40 9.21
N PRO A 24 1.87 0.50 10.09
CA PRO A 24 2.01 -0.39 11.24
C PRO A 24 0.80 -0.35 12.18
N GLN A 25 0.26 0.85 12.45
CA GLN A 25 -0.94 1.00 13.26
C GLN A 25 -2.19 0.41 12.60
N ARG A 26 -2.31 0.56 11.26
CA ARG A 26 -3.41 -0.06 10.51
C ARG A 26 -3.30 -1.59 10.48
N ARG A 27 -2.08 -2.14 10.37
CA ARG A 27 -1.81 -3.58 10.48
C ARG A 27 -2.30 -4.12 11.82
N ALA A 28 -1.88 -3.49 12.92
CA ALA A 28 -2.33 -3.87 14.26
C ALA A 28 -3.86 -3.81 14.38
N ALA A 29 -4.49 -2.75 13.89
CA ALA A 29 -5.96 -2.61 13.93
C ALA A 29 -6.72 -3.70 13.14
N ILE A 30 -6.10 -4.34 12.14
CA ILE A 30 -6.70 -5.44 11.38
C ILE A 30 -6.47 -6.78 12.07
N LEU A 31 -5.23 -7.06 12.47
CA LEU A 31 -4.81 -8.35 13.04
C LEU A 31 -5.28 -8.54 14.48
N GLU A 32 -5.25 -7.46 15.28
CA GLU A 32 -5.65 -7.46 16.69
C GLU A 32 -7.12 -7.08 16.90
N ALA A 33 -7.90 -6.93 15.83
CA ALA A 33 -9.33 -6.64 15.93
C ALA A 33 -10.04 -7.73 16.75
N ALA A 34 -10.68 -7.31 17.85
CA ALA A 34 -11.40 -8.17 18.78
C ALA A 34 -12.61 -8.88 18.15
N ASP A 35 -13.21 -8.28 17.13
CA ASP A 35 -14.38 -8.80 16.44
C ASP A 35 -14.28 -8.62 14.91
N ALA A 36 -15.09 -9.39 14.19
CA ALA A 36 -15.10 -9.40 12.72
C ALA A 36 -15.53 -8.05 12.12
N GLN A 37 -16.39 -7.30 12.80
CA GLN A 37 -16.89 -6.01 12.31
C GLN A 37 -15.81 -4.93 12.39
N GLY A 38 -15.05 -4.89 13.48
CA GLY A 38 -13.88 -4.03 13.66
C GLY A 38 -12.82 -4.33 12.59
N ARG A 39 -12.58 -5.62 12.31
CA ARG A 39 -11.66 -6.04 11.25
C ARG A 39 -12.14 -5.58 9.87
N GLN A 40 -13.41 -5.80 9.54
CA GLN A 40 -13.98 -5.35 8.27
C GLN A 40 -13.88 -3.84 8.09
N GLN A 41 -14.18 -3.04 9.12
CA GLN A 41 -13.97 -1.59 9.06
C GLN A 41 -12.51 -1.21 8.82
N ALA A 42 -11.57 -1.88 9.47
CA ALA A 42 -10.15 -1.61 9.29
C ALA A 42 -9.69 -1.97 7.86
N LEU A 43 -10.12 -3.12 7.33
CA LEU A 43 -9.87 -3.55 5.95
C LEU A 43 -10.46 -2.57 4.92
N HIS A 44 -11.72 -2.17 5.11
CA HIS A 44 -12.41 -1.21 4.25
C HIS A 44 -11.66 0.13 4.17
N ARG A 45 -11.25 0.65 5.35
CA ARG A 45 -10.47 1.89 5.44
C ARG A 45 -9.12 1.76 4.75
N LEU A 46 -8.44 0.62 4.90
CA LEU A 46 -7.18 0.35 4.22
C LEU A 46 -7.38 0.30 2.70
N ALA A 47 -8.42 -0.38 2.22
CA ALA A 47 -8.75 -0.47 0.80
C ALA A 47 -8.94 0.91 0.16
N GLY A 48 -9.75 1.77 0.79
CA GLY A 48 -10.00 3.13 0.32
C GLY A 48 -8.76 4.04 0.37
N ALA A 49 -7.99 3.95 1.45
CA ALA A 49 -6.78 4.76 1.60
C ALA A 49 -5.68 4.33 0.61
N ALA A 50 -5.43 3.03 0.48
CA ALA A 50 -4.39 2.49 -0.39
C ALA A 50 -4.58 2.90 -1.86
N GLY A 51 -5.81 2.87 -2.37
CA GLY A 51 -6.12 3.36 -3.72
C GLY A 51 -5.80 4.84 -3.92
N SER A 52 -6.10 5.68 -2.93
CA SER A 52 -5.87 7.13 -2.97
C SER A 52 -4.37 7.51 -3.01
N TYR A 53 -3.51 6.68 -2.41
CA TYR A 53 -2.06 6.93 -2.32
C TYR A 53 -1.22 6.11 -3.32
N GLY A 54 -1.87 5.48 -4.31
CA GLY A 54 -1.18 4.75 -5.39
C GLY A 54 -0.72 3.33 -5.01
N PHE A 55 -1.28 2.73 -3.96
CA PHE A 55 -1.07 1.34 -3.55
C PHE A 55 -2.25 0.46 -3.96
N ALA A 56 -2.64 0.48 -5.24
CA ALA A 56 -3.80 -0.24 -5.73
C ALA A 56 -3.77 -1.74 -5.35
N ALA A 57 -2.63 -2.40 -5.50
CA ALA A 57 -2.47 -3.82 -5.12
C ALA A 57 -2.75 -4.08 -3.63
N LEU A 58 -2.31 -3.18 -2.74
CA LEU A 58 -2.62 -3.29 -1.31
C LEU A 58 -4.12 -3.09 -1.04
N GLY A 59 -4.75 -2.18 -1.79
CA GLY A 59 -6.18 -1.93 -1.68
C GLY A 59 -7.03 -3.13 -2.13
N GLU A 60 -6.64 -3.79 -3.21
CA GLU A 60 -7.28 -5.01 -3.69
C GLU A 60 -7.15 -6.16 -2.70
N LEU A 61 -5.96 -6.36 -2.09
CA LEU A 61 -5.76 -7.38 -1.05
C LEU A 61 -6.66 -7.13 0.17
N ALA A 62 -6.75 -5.87 0.61
CA ALA A 62 -7.62 -5.50 1.72
C ALA A 62 -9.10 -5.73 1.40
N ARG A 63 -9.53 -5.41 0.18
CA ARG A 63 -10.90 -5.63 -0.30
C ARG A 63 -11.23 -7.11 -0.49
N HIS A 64 -10.27 -7.89 -0.96
CA HIS A 64 -10.39 -9.34 -1.05
C HIS A 64 -10.59 -9.95 0.34
N ALA A 65 -9.79 -9.53 1.33
CA ALA A 65 -9.93 -9.96 2.72
C ALA A 65 -11.28 -9.53 3.35
N GLU A 66 -11.76 -8.33 3.04
CA GLU A 66 -13.06 -7.81 3.48
C GLU A 66 -14.22 -8.69 2.99
N GLY A 67 -14.12 -9.19 1.75
CA GLY A 67 -15.15 -10.03 1.12
C GLY A 67 -15.14 -11.50 1.54
N GLN A 68 -14.15 -11.96 2.32
CA GLN A 68 -14.10 -13.35 2.79
C GLN A 68 -15.07 -13.57 3.94
N THR A 69 -15.86 -14.64 3.86
CA THR A 69 -16.82 -15.04 4.89
C THR A 69 -16.42 -16.34 5.60
N ASP A 70 -15.61 -17.17 4.94
CA ASP A 70 -15.08 -18.41 5.51
C ASP A 70 -13.83 -18.15 6.35
N PRO A 71 -13.68 -18.78 7.54
CA PRO A 71 -12.51 -18.57 8.40
C PRO A 71 -11.16 -18.89 7.75
N ALA A 72 -11.07 -19.91 6.90
CA ALA A 72 -9.83 -20.26 6.21
C ALA A 72 -9.53 -19.25 5.10
N GLY A 73 -10.55 -18.82 4.35
CA GLY A 73 -10.43 -17.76 3.35
C GLY A 73 -9.96 -16.43 3.96
N ILE A 74 -10.56 -16.02 5.08
CA ILE A 74 -10.15 -14.82 5.83
C ILE A 74 -8.68 -14.93 6.24
N ARG A 75 -8.27 -16.06 6.83
CA ARG A 75 -6.88 -16.24 7.29
C ARG A 75 -5.88 -16.14 6.13
N GLN A 76 -6.14 -16.83 5.02
CA GLN A 76 -5.27 -16.78 3.83
C GLN A 76 -5.18 -15.36 3.26
N ALA A 77 -6.30 -14.63 3.21
CA ALA A 77 -6.31 -13.26 2.71
C ALA A 77 -5.56 -12.30 3.65
N LEU A 78 -5.65 -12.50 4.96
CA LEU A 78 -4.90 -11.73 5.96
C LEU A 78 -3.39 -12.02 5.89
N ASP A 79 -2.99 -13.28 5.72
CA ASP A 79 -1.57 -13.65 5.56
C ASP A 79 -0.96 -12.96 4.31
N ALA A 80 -1.69 -12.96 3.20
CA ALA A 80 -1.26 -12.28 1.97
C ALA A 80 -1.18 -10.75 2.15
N LEU A 81 -2.15 -10.16 2.85
CA LEU A 81 -2.16 -8.74 3.17
C LEU A 81 -0.99 -8.36 4.09
N GLU A 82 -0.72 -9.19 5.10
CA GLU A 82 0.38 -9.00 6.05
C GLU A 82 1.74 -9.06 5.35
N ALA A 83 1.97 -10.04 4.48
CA ALA A 83 3.19 -10.13 3.68
C ALA A 83 3.39 -8.89 2.79
N ALA A 84 2.32 -8.36 2.19
CA ALA A 84 2.38 -7.13 1.40
C ALA A 84 2.69 -5.89 2.25
N LEU A 85 2.11 -5.79 3.45
CA LEU A 85 2.40 -4.73 4.40
C LEU A 85 3.85 -4.79 4.88
N ASP A 86 4.36 -5.98 5.22
CA ASP A 86 5.74 -6.16 5.66
C ASP A 86 6.74 -5.81 4.57
N GLY A 87 6.46 -6.13 3.30
CA GLY A 87 7.28 -5.69 2.16
C GLY A 87 7.32 -4.16 1.99
N LEU A 88 6.29 -3.43 2.44
CA LEU A 88 6.23 -1.96 2.38
C LEU A 88 6.82 -1.27 3.62
N ILE A 89 6.75 -1.93 4.78
CA ILE A 89 7.24 -1.42 6.06
C ILE A 89 8.72 -1.74 6.26
N ALA A 90 9.20 -2.87 5.71
CA ALA A 90 10.59 -3.27 5.83
C ALA A 90 11.51 -2.11 5.42
N PRO A 91 12.53 -1.77 6.24
CA PRO A 91 13.49 -0.75 5.85
C PRO A 91 14.09 -1.18 4.53
N ALA A 92 14.05 -0.28 3.54
CA ALA A 92 14.80 -0.46 2.30
C ALA A 92 16.23 -0.81 2.70
N ARG A 93 16.63 -2.05 2.48
CA ARG A 93 17.99 -2.49 2.77
C ARG A 93 18.90 -1.54 1.99
N ASP A 94 19.83 -0.88 2.66
CA ASP A 94 20.72 0.12 2.05
C ASP A 94 21.25 -0.41 0.71
N GLY A 95 20.80 0.21 -0.39
CA GLY A 95 21.09 -0.20 -1.77
C GLY A 95 19.87 -0.54 -2.62
N ASP A 96 18.74 -0.93 -2.01
CA ASP A 96 17.51 -1.25 -2.75
C ASP A 96 16.67 0.01 -2.90
N THR A 97 16.64 0.57 -4.12
CA THR A 97 15.69 1.63 -4.43
C THR A 97 14.31 1.02 -4.31
N PRO A 98 13.45 1.47 -3.37
CA PRO A 98 12.13 0.88 -3.20
C PRO A 98 11.43 0.80 -4.55
N PRO A 99 10.70 -0.28 -4.88
CA PRO A 99 10.13 -0.47 -6.23
C PRO A 99 9.22 0.68 -6.66
N TRP A 100 8.70 1.44 -5.70
CA TRP A 100 7.94 2.66 -5.96
C TRP A 100 8.76 3.92 -6.28
N LYS A 101 10.05 3.95 -5.94
CA LYS A 101 11.01 5.00 -6.36
C LYS A 101 11.59 4.72 -7.74
N SER A 102 11.67 3.45 -8.17
CA SER A 102 12.18 3.05 -9.49
C SER A 102 11.24 3.40 -10.65
N ALA A 103 9.99 3.77 -10.38
CA ALA A 103 9.06 4.25 -11.40
C ALA A 103 9.34 5.70 -11.86
N ALA A 104 10.37 6.34 -11.32
CA ALA A 104 10.81 7.69 -11.68
C ALA A 104 12.17 7.66 -12.42
N THR A 105 12.29 6.83 -13.46
CA THR A 105 13.42 6.97 -14.40
C THR A 105 13.06 8.04 -15.44
N PRO A 106 13.76 9.18 -15.54
CA PRO A 106 13.66 10.01 -16.74
C PRO A 106 14.21 9.20 -17.93
N PRO A 107 13.64 9.35 -19.14
CA PRO A 107 14.21 8.70 -20.32
C PRO A 107 15.61 9.28 -20.55
N ASP A 108 16.60 8.40 -20.54
CA ASP A 108 17.98 8.73 -20.86
C ASP A 108 18.07 9.14 -22.33
N THR A 109 18.48 10.39 -22.57
CA THR A 109 18.74 10.94 -23.90
C THR A 109 20.04 10.33 -24.41
N THR A 110 19.99 9.25 -25.19
CA THR A 110 21.13 8.82 -26.01
C THR A 110 20.95 9.37 -27.43
N SER A 111 21.73 10.41 -27.72
CA SER A 111 22.02 10.88 -29.08
C SER A 111 22.88 9.85 -29.82
N SER A 112 22.57 9.59 -31.08
CA SER A 112 23.52 9.44 -32.20
C SER A 112 22.76 9.51 -33.53
#